data_AF-A0A7J8X8W3-F1
#
_entry.id   AF-A0A7J8X8W3-F1
#
_cell.length_a   1.000
_cell.length_b   1.000
_cell.length_c   1.000
_cell.angle_alpha   90.00
_cell.angle_beta   90.00
_cell.angle_gamma   90.00
#
_symmetry.space_group_name_H-M   'P 1'
#
loop_
_entity.id
_entity.type
_entity.pdbx_description
1 polymer ?
#
loop_
_entity_poly.entity_id
_entity_poly.type
_entity_poly.pdbx_seq_one_letter_code
_entity_poly.pdbx_strand_id
1 'polypeptide(L)'
;MGPAGELRYPSYPEENGIWKFPGIGAFQCYDKYMLSSLKAAAEAAAKPEWGSTGPRDAGHYNSWPEDTPFFKKDGGGWNSQYGEFFLSWYSQILIEHGERILSSASSVFEATGVKISVKVAGIHWHYGSRSHAAELTAGYYNTRFRDGYLPVAQMVARYGAVFNFTCIEMRDHEQPQDALCAPENLVRQVGLATKEAQVPLAGENALPRYDESAHEQILKASSLNIDGSSNDREMCAFTYLRMNPSLFQPDNWRRFVAFVKKMNEGKDSRRCLEQVEREAEHFVNVTEPFVQEAALALMP
;
A
#
# COMPACT_ATOMS: atom_id res chain seq x y z
N MET A 1 13.70 -4.35 -0.63
CA MET A 1 12.23 -4.49 -0.58
C MET A 1 11.67 -4.74 -1.97
N GLY A 2 11.87 -3.84 -2.93
CA GLY A 2 11.38 -4.07 -4.30
C GLY A 2 11.23 -2.78 -5.11
N PRO A 3 10.45 -2.81 -6.20
CA PRO A 3 10.16 -1.65 -7.05
C PRO A 3 9.58 -0.49 -6.23
N ALA A 4 10.00 0.74 -6.54
CA ALA A 4 9.64 1.96 -5.77
C ALA A 4 9.95 1.89 -4.26
N GLY A 5 10.82 0.96 -3.82
CA GLY A 5 11.13 0.73 -2.41
C GLY A 5 10.08 -0.09 -1.65
N GLU A 6 9.06 -0.60 -2.34
CA GLU A 6 7.92 -1.32 -1.76
C GLU A 6 8.19 -2.84 -1.69
N LEU A 7 7.67 -3.51 -0.66
CA LEU A 7 7.72 -4.97 -0.55
C LEU A 7 6.69 -5.61 -1.49
N ARG A 8 7.02 -5.74 -2.77
CA ARG A 8 6.18 -6.38 -3.79
C ARG A 8 6.96 -6.79 -5.02
N TYR A 9 6.31 -7.53 -5.90
CA TYR A 9 6.79 -7.77 -7.26
C TYR A 9 6.50 -6.59 -8.21
N PRO A 10 7.27 -6.43 -9.31
CA PRO A 10 7.01 -5.44 -10.36
C PRO A 10 5.86 -5.86 -11.30
N SER A 11 4.67 -6.13 -10.76
CA SER A 11 3.56 -6.70 -11.54
C SER A 11 2.81 -5.69 -12.43
N TYR A 12 3.00 -4.39 -12.22
CA TYR A 12 2.37 -3.30 -12.97
C TYR A 12 3.41 -2.25 -13.43
N PRO A 13 4.34 -2.59 -14.34
CA PRO A 13 5.32 -1.64 -14.86
C PRO A 13 4.66 -0.62 -15.79
N GLU A 14 4.60 0.65 -15.37
CA GLU A 14 4.04 1.75 -16.18
C GLU A 14 4.93 2.18 -17.34
N GLU A 15 6.22 1.81 -17.30
CA GLU A 15 7.19 2.20 -18.31
C GLU A 15 6.76 1.75 -19.72
N ASN A 16 6.83 2.67 -20.68
CA ASN A 16 6.50 2.44 -22.09
C ASN A 16 5.06 1.92 -22.33
N GLY A 17 4.16 2.08 -21.36
CA GLY A 17 2.75 1.65 -21.47
C GLY A 17 2.54 0.13 -21.48
N ILE A 18 3.50 -0.64 -20.95
CA ILE A 18 3.39 -2.10 -20.79
C ILE A 18 2.13 -2.46 -20.00
N TRP A 19 1.95 -1.77 -18.88
CA TRP A 19 0.76 -1.83 -18.06
C TRP A 19 0.05 -0.47 -18.03
N LYS A 20 -1.27 -0.51 -17.94
CA LYS A 20 -2.13 0.66 -17.72
C LYS A 20 -3.16 0.32 -16.67
N PHE A 21 -3.40 1.26 -15.76
CA PHE A 21 -4.51 1.17 -14.82
C PHE A 21 -5.85 0.99 -15.57
N PRO A 22 -6.74 0.07 -15.16
CA PRO A 22 -6.68 -0.78 -13.96
C PRO A 22 -6.28 -2.25 -14.24
N GLY A 23 -5.37 -2.56 -15.16
CA GLY A 23 -5.05 -3.96 -15.51
C GLY A 23 -4.60 -4.85 -14.33
N ILE A 24 -4.86 -6.16 -14.40
CA ILE A 24 -4.51 -7.13 -13.33
C ILE A 24 -3.01 -7.30 -13.09
N GLY A 25 -2.15 -6.84 -14.00
CA GLY A 25 -0.71 -7.05 -13.93
C GLY A 25 -0.30 -8.46 -14.37
N ALA A 26 0.91 -8.89 -13.99
CA ALA A 26 1.39 -10.24 -14.28
C ALA A 26 2.31 -10.76 -13.16
N PHE A 27 2.29 -12.08 -12.93
CA PHE A 27 3.24 -12.75 -12.04
C PHE A 27 4.69 -12.54 -12.52
N GLN A 28 5.63 -12.33 -11.60
CA GLN A 28 7.03 -12.00 -11.88
C GLN A 28 7.98 -13.05 -11.31
N CYS A 29 7.74 -14.32 -11.64
CA CYS A 29 8.43 -15.49 -11.10
C CYS A 29 9.09 -16.39 -12.16
N TYR A 30 9.40 -15.84 -13.33
CA TYR A 30 9.86 -16.61 -14.49
C TYR A 30 11.38 -16.61 -14.69
N ASP A 31 12.14 -15.96 -13.80
CA ASP A 31 13.59 -16.11 -13.82
C ASP A 31 14.00 -17.51 -13.36
N LYS A 32 15.21 -17.93 -13.75
CA LYS A 32 15.71 -19.28 -13.50
C LYS A 32 15.78 -19.66 -12.02
N TYR A 33 15.93 -18.70 -11.10
CA TYR A 33 16.04 -18.98 -9.66
C TYR A 33 14.66 -19.17 -9.04
N MET A 34 13.70 -18.31 -9.37
CA MET A 34 12.30 -18.48 -8.96
C MET A 34 11.70 -19.77 -9.50
N LEU A 35 11.95 -20.12 -10.76
CA LEU A 35 11.50 -21.39 -11.34
C LEU A 35 12.12 -22.61 -10.65
N SER A 36 13.41 -22.53 -10.28
CA SER A 36 14.07 -23.59 -9.50
C SER A 36 13.46 -23.74 -8.11
N SER A 37 13.13 -22.63 -7.44
CA SER A 37 12.45 -22.63 -6.14
C SER A 37 11.03 -23.21 -6.23
N LEU A 38 10.26 -22.80 -7.24
CA LEU A 38 8.92 -23.32 -7.50
C LEU A 38 8.94 -24.84 -7.73
N LYS A 39 9.89 -25.31 -8.54
CA LYS A 39 10.06 -26.74 -8.80
C LYS A 39 10.34 -27.53 -7.52
N ALA A 40 11.24 -27.04 -6.67
CA ALA A 40 11.54 -27.68 -5.39
C ALA A 40 10.33 -27.69 -4.45
N ALA A 41 9.57 -26.59 -4.38
CA ALA A 41 8.34 -26.52 -3.59
C ALA A 41 7.28 -27.52 -4.07
N ALA A 42 7.16 -27.70 -5.38
CA ALA A 42 6.22 -28.64 -6.00
C ALA A 42 6.62 -30.11 -5.75
N GLU A 43 7.91 -30.42 -5.81
CA GLU A 43 8.45 -31.74 -5.43
C GLU A 43 8.18 -32.05 -3.96
N ALA A 44 8.41 -31.08 -3.06
CA ALA A 44 8.13 -31.21 -1.63
C ALA A 44 6.63 -31.41 -1.33
N ALA A 45 5.75 -30.81 -2.16
CA ALA A 45 4.30 -31.01 -2.08
C ALA A 45 3.83 -32.33 -2.73
N ALA A 46 4.73 -33.18 -3.21
CA ALA A 46 4.41 -34.40 -3.97
C ALA A 46 3.54 -34.13 -5.22
N LYS A 47 3.73 -32.95 -5.84
CA LYS A 47 3.03 -32.47 -7.03
C LYS A 47 4.01 -31.88 -8.06
N PRO A 48 5.02 -32.65 -8.53
CA PRO A 48 6.08 -32.12 -9.39
C PRO A 48 5.56 -31.44 -10.67
N GLU A 49 4.37 -31.82 -11.16
CA GLU A 49 3.72 -31.20 -12.31
C GLU A 49 3.37 -29.72 -12.10
N TRP A 50 3.15 -29.29 -10.85
CA TRP A 50 2.86 -27.89 -10.49
C TRP A 50 4.10 -26.99 -10.53
N GLY A 51 5.29 -27.58 -10.56
CA GLY A 51 6.57 -26.88 -10.43
C GLY A 51 7.20 -26.42 -11.75
N SER A 52 6.59 -26.77 -12.89
CA SER A 52 7.21 -26.56 -14.20
C SER A 52 7.27 -25.08 -14.61
N THR A 53 6.28 -24.29 -14.22
CA THR A 53 6.18 -22.85 -14.47
C THR A 53 5.06 -22.22 -13.63
N GLY A 54 4.93 -20.90 -13.65
CA GLY A 54 3.77 -20.20 -13.10
C GLY A 54 2.49 -20.41 -13.93
N PRO A 55 1.33 -19.92 -13.45
CA PRO A 55 0.05 -20.05 -14.14
C PRO A 55 0.09 -19.47 -15.56
N ARG A 56 -0.23 -20.30 -16.56
CA ARG A 56 -0.24 -19.90 -17.99
C ARG A 56 -1.57 -19.30 -18.44
N ASP A 57 -2.59 -19.39 -17.60
CA ASP A 57 -3.96 -18.97 -17.82
C ASP A 57 -4.32 -17.69 -17.05
N ALA A 58 -3.30 -16.96 -16.57
CA ALA A 58 -3.41 -15.71 -15.83
C ALA A 58 -3.59 -14.45 -16.71
N GLY A 59 -3.64 -14.60 -18.04
CA GLY A 59 -3.75 -13.46 -18.95
C GLY A 59 -2.47 -12.65 -19.07
N HIS A 60 -2.61 -11.35 -19.36
CA HIS A 60 -1.51 -10.39 -19.53
C HIS A 60 -1.73 -9.13 -18.68
N TYR A 61 -0.74 -8.23 -18.64
CA TYR A 61 -0.74 -7.00 -17.81
C TYR A 61 -2.08 -6.24 -17.79
N ASN A 62 -2.67 -6.02 -18.97
CA ASN A 62 -3.91 -5.25 -19.13
C ASN A 62 -5.20 -6.09 -19.21
N SER A 63 -5.15 -7.39 -18.86
CA SER A 63 -6.36 -8.21 -18.82
C SER A 63 -7.25 -7.81 -17.64
N TRP A 64 -8.53 -8.15 -17.72
CA TRP A 64 -9.47 -8.06 -16.61
C TRP A 64 -9.60 -9.41 -15.90
N PRO A 65 -9.92 -9.46 -14.60
CA PRO A 65 -9.99 -10.73 -13.86
C PRO A 65 -10.93 -11.74 -14.51
N GLU A 66 -12.13 -11.30 -14.91
CA GLU A 66 -13.17 -12.16 -15.49
C GLU A 66 -12.83 -12.70 -16.89
N ASP A 67 -11.89 -12.06 -17.60
CA ASP A 67 -11.43 -12.50 -18.93
C ASP A 67 -10.33 -13.57 -18.86
N THR A 68 -9.90 -13.93 -17.65
CA THR A 68 -8.81 -14.90 -17.45
C THR A 68 -9.33 -16.17 -16.77
N PRO A 69 -8.98 -17.36 -17.29
CA PRO A 69 -9.34 -18.61 -16.61
C PRO A 69 -8.77 -18.70 -15.18
N PHE A 70 -7.60 -18.10 -14.92
CA PHE A 70 -7.02 -18.12 -13.58
C PHE A 70 -7.76 -17.23 -12.58
N PHE A 71 -8.17 -15.99 -12.93
CA PHE A 71 -8.69 -15.02 -11.95
C PHE A 71 -10.22 -14.84 -11.92
N LYS A 72 -10.97 -15.40 -12.87
CA LYS A 72 -12.44 -15.26 -12.92
C LYS A 72 -13.12 -15.73 -11.63
N LYS A 73 -14.26 -15.12 -11.30
CA LYS A 73 -14.99 -15.37 -10.06
C LYS A 73 -15.46 -16.83 -9.87
N ASP A 74 -15.87 -17.49 -10.95
CA ASP A 74 -16.50 -18.82 -10.92
C ASP A 74 -15.60 -19.84 -11.61
N GLY A 75 -15.12 -20.82 -10.84
CA GLY A 75 -14.20 -21.84 -11.32
C GLY A 75 -12.82 -21.29 -11.73
N GLY A 76 -12.42 -20.14 -11.19
CA GLY A 76 -11.10 -19.56 -11.43
C GLY A 76 -9.98 -20.39 -10.80
N GLY A 77 -8.86 -20.53 -11.51
CA GLY A 77 -7.66 -21.24 -11.06
C GLY A 77 -7.13 -20.77 -9.70
N TRP A 78 -7.30 -19.49 -9.36
CA TRP A 78 -6.91 -18.88 -8.07
C TRP A 78 -7.48 -19.58 -6.83
N ASN A 79 -8.65 -20.23 -6.96
CA ASN A 79 -9.33 -20.95 -5.88
C ASN A 79 -9.28 -22.49 -6.05
N SER A 80 -8.36 -22.98 -6.87
CA SER A 80 -8.08 -24.41 -7.02
C SER A 80 -6.94 -24.85 -6.09
N GLN A 81 -6.75 -26.16 -5.92
CA GLN A 81 -5.59 -26.69 -5.16
C GLN A 81 -4.25 -26.22 -5.72
N TYR A 82 -4.13 -26.13 -7.05
CA TYR A 82 -2.93 -25.58 -7.69
C TYR A 82 -2.77 -24.08 -7.41
N GLY A 83 -3.85 -23.32 -7.49
CA GLY A 83 -3.85 -21.88 -7.20
C GLY A 83 -3.43 -21.61 -5.76
N GLU A 84 -3.98 -22.33 -4.80
CA GLU A 84 -3.62 -22.23 -3.39
C GLU A 84 -2.14 -22.55 -3.16
N PHE A 85 -1.62 -23.62 -3.76
CA PHE A 85 -0.21 -23.95 -3.73
C PHE A 85 0.67 -22.82 -4.31
N PHE A 86 0.37 -22.39 -5.54
CA PHE A 86 1.19 -21.41 -6.25
C PHE A 86 1.18 -20.04 -5.55
N LEU A 87 0.00 -19.54 -5.15
CA LEU A 87 -0.14 -18.25 -4.49
C LEU A 87 0.46 -18.26 -3.08
N SER A 88 0.36 -19.39 -2.35
CA SER A 88 1.06 -19.56 -1.07
C SER A 88 2.57 -19.49 -1.25
N TRP A 89 3.13 -20.23 -2.22
CA TRP A 89 4.55 -20.16 -2.54
C TRP A 89 4.98 -18.75 -2.94
N TYR A 90 4.28 -18.13 -3.90
CA TYR A 90 4.66 -16.83 -4.47
C TYR A 90 4.65 -15.72 -3.41
N SER A 91 3.61 -15.66 -2.56
CA SER A 91 3.54 -14.69 -1.46
C SER A 91 4.54 -14.99 -0.34
N GLN A 92 4.78 -16.26 -0.03
CA GLN A 92 5.77 -16.65 0.99
C GLN A 92 7.19 -16.22 0.59
N ILE A 93 7.58 -16.39 -0.67
CA ILE A 93 8.90 -15.93 -1.16
C ILE A 93 9.08 -14.42 -0.96
N LEU A 94 8.02 -13.63 -1.16
CA LEU A 94 8.04 -12.19 -0.92
C LEU A 94 8.19 -11.85 0.57
N ILE A 95 7.45 -12.52 1.45
CA ILE A 95 7.54 -12.31 2.90
C ILE A 95 8.95 -12.66 3.40
N GLU A 96 9.50 -13.80 2.98
CA GLU A 96 10.86 -14.21 3.36
C GLU A 96 11.93 -13.27 2.80
N HIS A 97 11.71 -12.70 1.61
CA HIS A 97 12.58 -11.65 1.07
C HIS A 97 12.59 -10.42 1.99
N GLY A 98 11.41 -9.97 2.40
CA GLY A 98 11.25 -8.87 3.36
C GLY A 98 11.97 -9.17 4.68
N GLU A 99 11.77 -10.36 5.24
CA GLU A 99 12.36 -10.80 6.50
C GLU A 99 13.90 -10.83 6.46
N ARG A 100 14.51 -11.37 5.39
CA ARG A 100 15.98 -11.40 5.25
C ARG A 100 16.59 -10.00 5.22
N ILE A 101 15.96 -9.06 4.51
CA ILE A 101 16.41 -7.67 4.46
C ILE A 101 16.21 -6.99 5.81
N LEU A 102 15.03 -7.16 6.41
CA LEU A 102 14.67 -6.52 7.68
C LEU A 102 15.55 -7.01 8.82
N SER A 103 15.88 -8.31 8.85
CA SER A 103 16.86 -8.86 9.79
C SER A 103 18.22 -8.18 9.67
N SER A 104 18.72 -8.03 8.44
CA SER A 104 20.02 -7.40 8.19
C SER A 104 20.02 -5.93 8.61
N ALA A 105 18.97 -5.19 8.24
CA ALA A 105 18.82 -3.78 8.61
C ALA A 105 18.71 -3.61 10.14
N SER A 106 17.94 -4.47 10.80
CA SER A 106 17.75 -4.43 12.26
C SER A 106 19.07 -4.62 12.99
N SER A 107 19.90 -5.59 12.58
CA SER A 107 21.24 -5.79 13.16
C SER A 107 22.16 -4.57 13.00
N VAL A 108 22.10 -3.88 11.85
CA VAL A 108 22.96 -2.71 11.59
C VAL A 108 22.54 -1.51 12.44
N PHE A 109 21.24 -1.31 12.64
CA PHE A 109 20.70 -0.10 13.26
C PHE A 109 20.29 -0.28 14.74
N GLU A 110 20.46 -1.47 15.31
CA GLU A 110 20.02 -1.83 16.68
C GLU A 110 20.39 -0.79 17.74
N ALA A 111 21.65 -0.33 17.73
CA ALA A 111 22.18 0.61 18.74
C ALA A 111 21.94 2.09 18.42
N THR A 112 21.28 2.43 17.30
CA THR A 112 21.17 3.82 16.82
C THR A 112 19.88 4.52 17.29
N GLY A 113 18.88 3.77 17.75
CA GLY A 113 17.56 4.30 18.12
C GLY A 113 16.67 4.70 16.93
N VAL A 114 17.14 4.56 15.69
CA VAL A 114 16.32 4.84 14.49
C VAL A 114 15.21 3.79 14.34
N LYS A 115 14.07 4.21 13.77
CA LYS A 115 12.97 3.30 13.45
C LYS A 115 13.09 2.82 12.01
N ILE A 116 13.01 1.52 11.81
CA ILE A 116 12.93 0.91 10.48
C ILE A 116 11.46 0.86 10.06
N SER A 117 11.20 1.18 8.80
CA SER A 117 9.88 1.16 8.20
C SER A 117 9.90 0.31 6.93
N VAL A 118 8.84 -0.50 6.73
CA VAL A 118 8.65 -1.32 5.53
C VAL A 118 7.47 -0.77 4.75
N LYS A 119 7.71 -0.34 3.52
CA LYS A 119 6.68 0.20 2.64
C LYS A 119 5.92 -0.92 1.93
N VAL A 120 4.60 -0.89 2.00
CA VAL A 120 3.67 -1.83 1.36
C VAL A 120 2.71 -1.04 0.48
N ALA A 121 2.58 -1.45 -0.78
CA ALA A 121 1.77 -0.76 -1.76
C ALA A 121 0.26 -1.00 -1.57
N GLY A 122 -0.55 0.05 -1.68
CA GLY A 122 -2.00 0.00 -1.76
C GLY A 122 -2.47 -0.36 -3.17
N ILE A 123 -2.77 -1.64 -3.39
CA ILE A 123 -3.26 -2.14 -4.69
C ILE A 123 -4.78 -2.23 -4.61
N HIS A 124 -5.44 -1.12 -4.89
CA HIS A 124 -6.86 -0.97 -4.62
C HIS A 124 -7.77 -1.41 -5.78
N TRP A 125 -7.25 -1.52 -7.01
CA TRP A 125 -8.04 -1.97 -8.17
C TRP A 125 -8.25 -3.47 -8.15
N HIS A 126 -9.43 -3.90 -8.60
CA HIS A 126 -9.92 -5.27 -8.51
C HIS A 126 -10.04 -5.84 -7.08
N TYR A 127 -9.84 -5.04 -6.03
CA TYR A 127 -10.06 -5.44 -4.64
C TYR A 127 -11.51 -5.93 -4.43
N GLY A 128 -12.49 -5.31 -5.10
CA GLY A 128 -13.89 -5.75 -5.03
C GLY A 128 -14.19 -7.05 -5.79
N SER A 129 -13.24 -7.59 -6.56
CA SER A 129 -13.39 -8.91 -7.20
C SER A 129 -13.17 -10.04 -6.19
N ARG A 130 -13.56 -11.28 -6.50
CA ARG A 130 -13.32 -12.41 -5.58
C ARG A 130 -11.85 -12.80 -5.49
N SER A 131 -11.12 -12.67 -6.59
CA SER A 131 -9.73 -13.11 -6.71
C SER A 131 -8.73 -12.06 -6.28
N HIS A 132 -9.11 -10.77 -6.24
CA HIS A 132 -8.18 -9.67 -5.92
C HIS A 132 -6.94 -9.70 -6.86
N ALA A 133 -7.17 -9.94 -8.15
CA ALA A 133 -6.13 -10.35 -9.10
C ALA A 133 -4.85 -9.47 -9.10
N ALA A 134 -5.00 -8.15 -8.94
CA ALA A 134 -3.87 -7.22 -8.90
C ALA A 134 -3.00 -7.38 -7.63
N GLU A 135 -3.62 -7.64 -6.49
CA GLU A 135 -2.92 -7.95 -5.24
C GLU A 135 -2.16 -9.28 -5.38
N LEU A 136 -2.80 -10.30 -5.96
CA LEU A 136 -2.19 -11.60 -6.20
C LEU A 136 -0.94 -11.51 -7.08
N THR A 137 -1.00 -10.80 -8.21
CA THR A 137 0.15 -10.67 -9.11
C THR A 137 1.31 -9.89 -8.47
N ALA A 138 1.00 -8.94 -7.59
CA ALA A 138 1.99 -8.19 -6.81
C ALA A 138 2.61 -8.97 -5.65
N GLY A 139 2.07 -10.16 -5.34
CA GLY A 139 2.57 -11.06 -4.30
C GLY A 139 1.83 -10.98 -2.97
N TYR A 140 0.80 -10.14 -2.87
CA TYR A 140 -0.09 -10.14 -1.71
C TYR A 140 -1.16 -11.20 -1.94
N TYR A 141 -1.06 -12.34 -1.26
CA TYR A 141 -2.08 -13.39 -1.35
C TYR A 141 -3.32 -13.01 -0.53
N ASN A 142 -3.91 -11.87 -0.84
CA ASN A 142 -5.17 -11.39 -0.32
C ASN A 142 -6.29 -11.86 -1.25
N THR A 143 -7.37 -12.37 -0.69
CA THR A 143 -8.58 -12.72 -1.44
C THR A 143 -9.79 -12.47 -0.55
N ARG A 144 -11.00 -12.64 -1.10
CA ARG A 144 -12.23 -12.58 -0.29
C ARG A 144 -12.30 -13.57 0.90
N PHE A 145 -11.41 -14.57 0.96
CA PHE A 145 -11.40 -15.62 1.98
C PHE A 145 -10.12 -15.64 2.83
N ARG A 146 -9.11 -14.84 2.48
CA ARG A 146 -7.78 -14.90 3.08
C ARG A 146 -7.22 -13.50 3.23
N ASP A 147 -6.80 -13.16 4.44
CA ASP A 147 -6.06 -11.93 4.69
C ASP A 147 -4.61 -12.09 4.21
N GLY A 148 -4.25 -11.35 3.16
CA GLY A 148 -2.90 -11.34 2.61
C GLY A 148 -1.92 -10.40 3.33
N TYR A 149 -2.43 -9.46 4.13
CA TYR A 149 -1.65 -8.41 4.79
C TYR A 149 -1.25 -8.78 6.21
N LEU A 150 -2.05 -9.57 6.93
CA LEU A 150 -1.75 -10.02 8.29
C LEU A 150 -0.39 -10.76 8.38
N PRO A 151 -0.03 -11.70 7.50
CA PRO A 151 1.30 -12.33 7.54
C PRO A 151 2.45 -11.33 7.32
N VAL A 152 2.25 -10.32 6.47
CA VAL A 152 3.23 -9.24 6.27
C VAL A 152 3.36 -8.40 7.53
N ALA A 153 2.24 -8.02 8.15
CA ALA A 153 2.21 -7.25 9.39
C ALA A 153 2.89 -8.01 10.54
N GLN A 154 2.64 -9.31 10.67
CA GLN A 154 3.31 -10.18 11.64
C GLN A 154 4.82 -10.27 11.39
N MET A 155 5.25 -10.35 10.13
CA MET A 155 6.67 -10.32 9.78
C MET A 155 7.32 -9.00 10.21
N VAL A 156 6.70 -7.86 9.90
CA VAL A 156 7.22 -6.54 10.30
C VAL A 156 7.26 -6.39 11.83
N ALA A 157 6.23 -6.90 12.53
CA ALA A 157 6.12 -6.86 13.99
C ALA A 157 7.28 -7.56 14.70
N ARG A 158 7.75 -8.72 14.18
CA ARG A 158 8.86 -9.49 14.76
C ARG A 158 10.15 -8.67 14.91
N TYR A 159 10.32 -7.63 14.10
CA TYR A 159 11.50 -6.77 14.10
C TYR A 159 11.26 -5.40 14.73
N GLY A 160 10.09 -5.17 15.34
CA GLY A 160 9.75 -3.87 15.94
C GLY A 160 9.76 -2.71 14.94
N ALA A 161 9.58 -3.03 13.65
CA ALA A 161 9.54 -2.05 12.56
C ALA A 161 8.14 -1.46 12.39
N VAL A 162 8.03 -0.44 11.53
CA VAL A 162 6.77 0.24 11.18
C VAL A 162 6.25 -0.31 9.86
N PHE A 163 4.96 -0.61 9.78
CA PHE A 163 4.27 -0.93 8.54
C PHE A 163 3.84 0.39 7.89
N ASN A 164 4.37 0.74 6.72
CA ASN A 164 4.03 1.98 6.02
C ASN A 164 3.22 1.69 4.75
N PHE A 165 2.01 2.24 4.67
CA PHE A 165 1.04 1.89 3.62
C PHE A 165 0.69 3.10 2.75
N THR A 166 0.54 2.87 1.44
CA THR A 166 0.16 3.92 0.47
C THR A 166 -1.35 3.95 0.20
N CYS A 167 -1.80 4.91 -0.63
CA CYS A 167 -3.21 5.13 -1.03
C CYS A 167 -4.14 5.61 0.08
N ILE A 168 -3.59 6.22 1.13
CA ILE A 168 -4.35 6.69 2.30
C ILE A 168 -5.36 7.80 1.95
N GLU A 169 -5.10 8.56 0.89
CA GLU A 169 -5.91 9.71 0.46
C GLU A 169 -7.08 9.34 -0.45
N MET A 170 -7.10 8.12 -0.98
CA MET A 170 -8.05 7.73 -2.03
C MET A 170 -9.43 7.41 -1.47
N ARG A 171 -10.47 7.74 -2.25
CA ARG A 171 -11.88 7.42 -1.93
C ARG A 171 -12.49 6.54 -3.01
N ASP A 172 -13.39 5.65 -2.62
CA ASP A 172 -13.96 4.65 -3.54
C ASP A 172 -14.69 5.32 -4.72
N HIS A 173 -15.42 6.42 -4.46
CA HIS A 173 -16.19 7.14 -5.48
C HIS A 173 -15.33 7.95 -6.48
N GLU A 174 -14.04 8.13 -6.21
CA GLU A 174 -13.09 8.78 -7.14
C GLU A 174 -12.53 7.79 -8.18
N GLN A 175 -12.84 6.50 -8.04
CA GLN A 175 -12.29 5.43 -8.85
C GLN A 175 -13.24 4.99 -9.97
N PRO A 176 -12.73 4.44 -11.09
CA PRO A 176 -13.58 3.81 -12.10
C PRO A 176 -14.37 2.64 -11.51
N GLN A 177 -15.69 2.64 -11.72
CA GLN A 177 -16.60 1.66 -11.10
C GLN A 177 -16.44 0.26 -11.68
N ASP A 178 -16.11 0.17 -12.96
CA ASP A 178 -15.81 -1.08 -13.66
C ASP A 178 -14.58 -1.78 -13.06
N ALA A 179 -13.57 -1.02 -12.62
CA ALA A 179 -12.35 -1.52 -12.00
C ALA A 179 -12.55 -2.23 -10.66
N LEU A 180 -13.73 -2.12 -10.04
CA LEU A 180 -14.04 -2.63 -8.69
C LEU A 180 -12.98 -2.18 -7.67
N CYS A 181 -12.56 -0.92 -7.77
CA CYS A 181 -11.64 -0.33 -6.82
C CYS A 181 -12.28 -0.17 -5.45
N ALA A 182 -11.52 -0.45 -4.39
CA ALA A 182 -12.00 -0.22 -3.02
C ALA A 182 -10.87 0.21 -2.07
N PRO A 183 -10.19 1.36 -2.33
CA PRO A 183 -9.12 1.86 -1.48
C PRO A 183 -9.53 2.04 -0.01
N GLU A 184 -10.77 2.47 0.29
CA GLU A 184 -11.19 2.68 1.68
C GLU A 184 -11.30 1.37 2.45
N ASN A 185 -11.85 0.32 1.80
CA ASN A 185 -11.94 -1.01 2.38
C ASN A 185 -10.56 -1.65 2.55
N LEU A 186 -9.65 -1.43 1.60
CA LEU A 186 -8.28 -1.89 1.67
C LEU A 186 -7.52 -1.25 2.84
N VAL A 187 -7.59 0.08 3.00
CA VAL A 187 -6.98 0.79 4.14
C VAL A 187 -7.56 0.29 5.46
N ARG A 188 -8.88 0.04 5.53
CA ARG A 188 -9.52 -0.56 6.72
C ARG A 188 -8.98 -1.95 7.02
N GLN A 189 -8.81 -2.82 6.01
CA GLN A 189 -8.25 -4.16 6.19
C GLN A 189 -6.82 -4.09 6.73
N VAL A 190 -5.96 -3.27 6.15
CA VAL A 190 -4.58 -3.08 6.61
C VAL A 190 -4.53 -2.52 8.03
N GLY A 191 -5.42 -1.59 8.37
CA GLY A 191 -5.58 -1.09 9.74
C GLY A 191 -5.94 -2.20 10.73
N LEU A 192 -6.81 -3.15 10.36
CA LEU A 192 -7.15 -4.32 11.18
C LEU A 192 -5.98 -5.32 11.27
N ALA A 193 -5.33 -5.64 10.16
CA ALA A 193 -4.19 -6.56 10.13
C ALA A 193 -3.02 -6.07 10.98
N THR A 194 -2.68 -4.78 10.87
CA THR A 194 -1.64 -4.16 11.70
C THR A 194 -2.08 -4.05 13.16
N LYS A 195 -3.39 -3.85 13.41
CA LYS A 195 -3.95 -3.88 14.76
C LYS A 195 -3.71 -5.23 15.42
N GLU A 196 -4.12 -6.30 14.76
CA GLU A 196 -3.97 -7.68 15.20
C GLU A 196 -2.50 -8.08 15.41
N ALA A 197 -1.62 -7.74 14.48
CA ALA A 197 -0.18 -8.01 14.58
C ALA A 197 0.57 -7.09 15.56
N GLN A 198 -0.11 -6.11 16.17
CA GLN A 198 0.48 -5.13 17.09
C GLN A 198 1.66 -4.33 16.50
N VAL A 199 1.64 -4.06 15.19
CA VAL A 199 2.69 -3.31 14.48
C VAL A 199 2.28 -1.86 14.19
N PRO A 200 3.08 -0.83 14.51
CA PRO A 200 2.74 0.56 14.19
C PRO A 200 2.46 0.74 12.68
N LEU A 201 1.41 1.49 12.37
CA LEU A 201 1.01 1.80 10.99
C LEU A 201 1.37 3.26 10.68
N ALA A 202 2.07 3.48 9.58
CA ALA A 202 2.31 4.78 8.97
C ALA A 202 1.65 4.85 7.58
N GLY A 203 1.46 6.06 7.08
CA GLY A 203 0.76 6.30 5.82
C GLY A 203 1.49 7.20 4.83
N GLU A 204 1.16 7.03 3.56
CA GLU A 204 1.54 7.90 2.45
C GLU A 204 0.35 8.11 1.50
N ASN A 205 0.21 9.30 0.91
CA ASN A 205 -0.65 9.45 -0.26
C ASN A 205 0.03 8.86 -1.50
N ALA A 206 -0.73 8.17 -2.34
CA ALA A 206 -0.20 7.53 -3.55
C ALA A 206 -0.03 8.52 -4.71
N LEU A 207 -0.93 9.48 -4.85
CA LEU A 207 -0.91 10.50 -5.90
C LEU A 207 -0.80 11.92 -5.30
N PRO A 208 -0.15 12.88 -5.99
CA PRO A 208 -0.15 14.27 -5.56
C PRO A 208 -1.57 14.84 -5.51
N ARG A 209 -2.02 15.28 -4.32
CA ARG A 209 -3.38 15.80 -4.08
C ARG A 209 -3.32 16.99 -3.14
N TYR A 210 -3.83 18.15 -3.57
CA TYR A 210 -3.78 19.40 -2.80
C TYR A 210 -5.16 19.92 -2.34
N ASP A 211 -6.20 19.17 -2.66
CA ASP A 211 -7.58 19.47 -2.32
C ASP A 211 -7.93 19.02 -0.89
N GLU A 212 -8.89 19.73 -0.28
CA GLU A 212 -9.36 19.45 1.09
C GLU A 212 -9.90 18.03 1.24
N SER A 213 -10.51 17.49 0.19
CA SER A 213 -11.17 16.20 0.25
C SER A 213 -10.20 15.02 0.42
N ALA A 214 -9.00 15.12 -0.18
CA ALA A 214 -7.90 14.19 0.07
C ALA A 214 -7.34 14.36 1.49
N HIS A 215 -7.15 15.60 1.97
CA HIS A 215 -6.67 15.86 3.33
C HIS A 215 -7.63 15.33 4.40
N GLU A 216 -8.94 15.52 4.23
CA GLU A 216 -9.96 14.98 5.12
C GLU A 216 -9.95 13.45 5.15
N GLN A 217 -9.78 12.81 3.99
CA GLN A 217 -9.65 11.36 3.92
C GLN A 217 -8.41 10.86 4.67
N ILE A 218 -7.26 11.54 4.52
CA ILE A 218 -6.04 11.22 5.25
C ILE A 218 -6.27 11.36 6.76
N LEU A 219 -6.89 12.44 7.22
CA LEU A 219 -7.20 12.67 8.64
C LEU A 219 -8.09 11.55 9.19
N LYS A 220 -9.17 11.21 8.46
CA LYS A 220 -10.08 10.12 8.80
C LYS A 220 -9.33 8.78 8.91
N ALA A 221 -8.53 8.42 7.91
CA ALA A 221 -7.77 7.18 7.87
C ALA A 221 -6.70 7.14 8.98
N SER A 222 -6.02 8.26 9.24
CA SER A 222 -4.97 8.38 10.27
C SER A 222 -5.50 8.13 11.68
N SER A 223 -6.78 8.43 11.92
CA SER A 223 -7.43 8.14 13.19
C SER A 223 -7.56 6.64 13.47
N LEU A 224 -7.50 5.74 12.48
CA LEU A 224 -7.71 4.29 12.67
C LEU A 224 -8.96 3.94 13.50
N ASN A 225 -10.00 4.78 13.47
CA ASN A 225 -11.27 4.56 14.14
C ASN A 225 -12.07 3.51 13.36
N ILE A 226 -11.67 2.25 13.52
CA ILE A 226 -12.30 1.10 12.88
C ILE A 226 -13.39 0.57 13.82
N ASP A 227 -14.64 0.55 13.32
CA ASP A 227 -15.84 0.01 13.98
C ASP A 227 -16.37 0.79 15.19
N GLY A 228 -16.08 2.09 15.29
CA GLY A 228 -16.56 2.93 16.40
C GLY A 228 -15.94 2.59 17.76
N SER A 229 -15.06 1.58 17.82
CA SER A 229 -14.20 1.33 18.96
C SER A 229 -13.05 2.35 18.92
N SER A 230 -13.15 3.39 19.75
CA SER A 230 -12.05 4.33 19.98
C SER A 230 -10.98 3.63 20.80
N ASN A 231 -10.19 2.77 20.15
CA ASN A 231 -8.91 2.40 20.74
C ASN A 231 -7.96 3.58 20.54
N ASP A 232 -7.08 3.84 21.52
CA ASP A 232 -6.08 4.92 21.55
C ASP A 232 -4.98 4.78 20.47
N ARG A 233 -5.30 4.15 19.33
CA ARG A 233 -4.37 3.89 18.24
C ARG A 233 -4.68 4.82 17.08
N GLU A 234 -3.65 5.52 16.64
CA GLU A 234 -3.59 6.36 15.46
C GLU A 234 -2.41 5.89 14.61
N MET A 235 -2.36 6.34 13.35
CA MET A 235 -1.14 6.18 12.56
C MET A 235 0.02 6.89 13.26
N CYS A 236 1.17 6.23 13.36
CA CYS A 236 2.33 6.79 14.06
C CYS A 236 3.07 7.85 13.25
N ALA A 237 2.86 7.89 11.93
CA ALA A 237 3.44 8.88 11.03
C ALA A 237 2.65 8.94 9.71
N PHE A 238 2.72 10.08 9.05
CA PHE A 238 2.26 10.26 7.67
C PHE A 238 3.32 11.00 6.86
N THR A 239 3.64 10.52 5.66
CA THR A 239 4.59 11.16 4.75
C THR A 239 3.83 11.66 3.52
N TYR A 240 3.84 12.97 3.30
CA TYR A 240 3.10 13.61 2.21
C TYR A 240 3.93 13.64 0.90
N LEU A 241 3.39 13.04 -0.15
CA LEU A 241 3.93 13.01 -1.50
C LEU A 241 3.37 14.21 -2.31
N ARG A 242 4.17 15.19 -2.72
CA ARG A 242 5.60 15.44 -2.48
C ARG A 242 5.82 16.94 -2.48
N MET A 243 6.87 17.41 -1.82
CA MET A 243 7.36 18.77 -1.99
C MET A 243 7.69 19.08 -3.47
N ASN A 244 7.00 20.06 -4.05
CA ASN A 244 7.18 20.52 -5.43
C ASN A 244 6.60 21.95 -5.60
N PRO A 245 6.82 22.64 -6.73
CA PRO A 245 6.30 24.00 -6.93
C PRO A 245 4.76 24.13 -6.84
N SER A 246 4.01 23.07 -7.17
CA SER A 246 2.54 23.08 -7.06
C SER A 246 2.06 23.09 -5.60
N LEU A 247 2.76 22.40 -4.69
CA LEU A 247 2.47 22.44 -3.25
C LEU A 247 2.58 23.87 -2.69
N PHE A 248 3.56 24.63 -3.19
CA PHE A 248 3.86 25.99 -2.73
C PHE A 248 3.03 27.10 -3.38
N GLN A 249 2.06 26.76 -4.24
CA GLN A 249 1.06 27.73 -4.70
C GLN A 249 0.25 28.24 -3.50
N PRO A 250 -0.13 29.54 -3.44
CA PRO A 250 -0.69 30.14 -2.23
C PRO A 250 -1.87 29.39 -1.61
N ASP A 251 -2.84 28.96 -2.43
CA ASP A 251 -4.01 28.23 -1.94
C ASP A 251 -3.69 26.79 -1.50
N ASN A 252 -2.77 26.12 -2.21
CA ASN A 252 -2.35 24.76 -1.86
C ASN A 252 -1.54 24.77 -0.56
N TRP A 253 -0.66 25.74 -0.39
CA TRP A 253 0.11 25.92 0.83
C TRP A 253 -0.79 26.22 2.02
N ARG A 254 -1.79 27.10 1.85
CA ARG A 254 -2.79 27.38 2.90
C ARG A 254 -3.50 26.11 3.34
N ARG A 255 -3.99 25.31 2.40
CA ARG A 255 -4.66 24.01 2.68
C ARG A 255 -3.72 23.01 3.35
N PHE A 256 -2.47 22.94 2.89
CA PHE A 256 -1.46 22.04 3.45
C PHE A 256 -1.10 22.41 4.90
N VAL A 257 -0.90 23.70 5.20
CA VAL A 257 -0.65 24.18 6.58
C VAL A 257 -1.83 23.85 7.49
N ALA A 258 -3.07 24.07 7.02
CA ALA A 258 -4.26 23.68 7.76
C ALA A 258 -4.33 22.16 8.01
N PHE A 259 -4.02 21.35 6.99
CA PHE A 259 -3.93 19.90 7.10
C PHE A 259 -2.89 19.45 8.14
N VAL A 260 -1.67 19.99 8.10
CA VAL A 260 -0.60 19.66 9.07
C VAL A 260 -1.02 20.00 10.50
N LYS A 261 -1.72 21.13 10.70
CA LYS A 261 -2.27 21.48 12.02
C LYS A 261 -3.31 20.48 12.49
N LYS A 262 -4.27 20.11 11.63
CA LYS A 262 -5.29 19.09 11.95
C LYS A 262 -4.64 17.73 12.28
N MET A 263 -3.58 17.34 11.58
CA MET A 263 -2.81 16.12 11.88
C MET A 263 -2.12 16.17 13.25
N ASN A 264 -1.61 17.33 13.67
CA ASN A 264 -0.91 17.50 14.96
C ASN A 264 -1.86 17.54 16.17
N GLU A 265 -3.12 17.93 15.96
CA GLU A 265 -4.11 18.01 17.03
C GLU A 265 -4.64 16.65 17.49
N GLY A 266 -4.51 15.60 16.67
CA GLY A 266 -4.95 14.23 17.00
C GLY A 266 -6.46 14.11 17.25
N LYS A 267 -6.92 12.95 17.78
CA LYS A 267 -8.33 12.72 18.13
C LYS A 267 -8.89 13.62 19.25
N ASP A 268 -8.04 14.26 20.05
CA ASP A 268 -8.42 14.90 21.33
C ASP A 268 -8.72 16.41 21.24
N SER A 269 -8.63 17.04 20.07
CA SER A 269 -8.96 18.47 19.99
C SER A 269 -10.47 18.72 19.99
N ARG A 270 -10.99 19.17 21.14
CA ARG A 270 -12.31 19.85 21.25
C ARG A 270 -12.37 21.20 20.54
N ARG A 271 -11.38 21.52 19.69
CA ARG A 271 -11.28 22.80 19.00
C ARG A 271 -12.17 22.79 17.78
N CYS A 272 -12.94 23.87 17.60
CA CYS A 272 -13.71 24.05 16.38
C CYS A 272 -12.76 24.09 15.18
N LEU A 273 -13.05 23.34 14.11
CA LEU A 273 -12.28 23.31 12.87
C LEU A 273 -11.98 24.73 12.33
N GLU A 274 -12.94 25.65 12.47
CA GLU A 274 -12.80 27.06 12.08
C GLU A 274 -11.72 27.82 12.88
N GLN A 275 -11.42 27.40 14.10
CA GLN A 275 -10.38 28.00 14.92
C GLN A 275 -8.99 27.53 14.46
N VAL A 276 -8.87 26.24 14.12
CA VAL A 276 -7.63 25.66 13.57
C VAL A 276 -7.29 26.31 12.22
N GLU A 277 -8.30 26.57 11.40
CA GLU A 277 -8.15 27.23 10.10
C GLU A 277 -7.71 28.70 10.25
N ARG A 278 -8.33 29.46 11.15
CA ARG A 278 -7.88 30.84 11.46
C ARG A 278 -6.46 30.88 12.00
N GLU A 279 -6.09 29.95 12.87
CA GLU A 279 -4.72 29.85 13.34
C GLU A 279 -3.77 29.47 12.19
N ALA A 280 -4.20 28.66 11.21
CA ALA A 280 -3.39 28.29 10.05
C ALA A 280 -3.03 29.53 9.19
N GLU A 281 -3.94 30.47 9.02
CA GLU A 281 -3.70 31.71 8.26
C GLU A 281 -2.54 32.53 8.84
N HIS A 282 -2.41 32.59 10.17
CA HIS A 282 -1.26 33.26 10.79
C HIS A 282 0.08 32.62 10.40
N PHE A 283 0.14 31.30 10.33
CA PHE A 283 1.37 30.58 9.96
C PHE A 283 1.68 30.70 8.47
N VAL A 284 0.66 30.73 7.62
CA VAL A 284 0.83 30.98 6.17
C VAL A 284 1.59 32.29 5.95
N ASN A 285 1.17 33.37 6.61
CA ASN A 285 1.82 34.68 6.52
C ASN A 285 3.28 34.64 7.01
N VAL A 286 3.57 33.91 8.09
CA VAL A 286 4.94 33.78 8.62
C VAL A 286 5.84 32.98 7.69
N THR A 287 5.30 31.98 7.00
CA THR A 287 6.06 31.11 6.09
C THR A 287 6.27 31.69 4.69
N GLU A 288 5.57 32.77 4.31
CA GLU A 288 5.55 33.31 2.96
C GLU A 288 6.95 33.56 2.34
N PRO A 289 7.93 34.17 3.06
CA PRO A 289 9.27 34.39 2.49
C PRO A 289 9.99 33.07 2.15
N PHE A 290 9.85 32.06 3.01
CA PHE A 290 10.49 30.75 2.82
C PHE A 290 9.82 29.93 1.72
N VAL A 291 8.50 30.08 1.57
CA VAL A 291 7.73 29.45 0.48
C VAL A 291 8.16 29.98 -0.87
N GLN A 292 8.38 31.30 -0.98
CA GLN A 292 8.89 31.90 -2.22
C GLN A 292 10.31 31.40 -2.56
N GLU A 293 11.20 31.33 -1.56
CA GLU A 293 12.55 30.78 -1.73
C GLU A 293 12.53 29.30 -2.17
N ALA A 294 11.72 28.47 -1.49
CA ALA A 294 11.59 27.05 -1.83
C ALA A 294 10.98 26.85 -3.23
N ALA A 295 9.98 27.65 -3.61
CA ALA A 295 9.40 27.60 -4.94
C ALA A 295 10.43 27.94 -6.03
N LEU A 296 11.26 28.97 -5.80
CA LEU A 296 12.35 29.35 -6.72
C LEU A 296 13.42 28.27 -6.82
N ALA A 297 13.84 27.66 -5.71
CA ALA A 297 14.84 26.60 -5.69
C ALA A 297 14.39 25.30 -6.40
N LEU A 298 13.08 25.13 -6.58
CA LEU A 298 12.46 23.98 -7.23
C LEU A 298 12.05 24.25 -8.69
N MET A 299 12.33 25.44 -9.22
CA MET A 299 12.15 25.72 -10.65
C MET A 299 13.29 25.07 -11.46
N PRO A 300 12.99 24.47 -12.63
CA PRO A 300 13.97 23.79 -13.47
C PRO A 300 14.99 24.74 -14.13
#